data_AF-D2H7D1-F1
#
_entry.id   AF-D2H7D1-F1
#
_cell.length_a   1.000
_cell.length_b   1.000
_cell.length_c   1.000
_cell.angle_alpha   90.00
_cell.angle_beta   90.00
_cell.angle_gamma   90.00
#
_symmetry.space_group_name_H-M   'P 1'
#
loop_
_entity.id
_entity.type
_entity.pdbx_description
1 polymer ?
#
loop_
_entity_poly.entity_id
_entity_poly.type
_entity_poly.pdbx_seq_one_letter_code
_entity_poly.pdbx_strand_id
1 'polypeptide(L)'
;MPAWGALLLLWAAAEAVKDCPVECTCQALETMGLWVDCQGRGLTALPALPVHTRHLLLANNSLSSVPPGAFDHLPQLQTLNVTHNPWHCDCGLTYLRLWLQDRTPEALLHVRCASPTIAAARPLGQLTGYELGSCGW
;
A
#
# COMPACT_ATOMS: atom_id res chain seq x y z
N MET A 1 -36.33 4.74 19.68
CA MET A 1 -35.52 4.15 18.59
C MET A 1 -35.00 2.83 19.12
N PRO A 2 -35.38 1.67 18.54
CA PRO A 2 -35.17 0.38 19.17
C PRO A 2 -33.67 0.04 19.23
N ALA A 3 -33.23 -0.47 20.38
CA ALA A 3 -31.85 -0.91 20.63
C ALA A 3 -31.36 -1.99 19.62
N TRP A 4 -32.28 -2.62 18.90
CA TRP A 4 -32.00 -3.62 17.88
C TRP A 4 -31.30 -3.03 16.64
N GLY A 5 -31.55 -1.77 16.30
CA GLY A 5 -30.84 -1.09 15.20
C GLY A 5 -29.36 -0.88 15.50
N ALA A 6 -29.02 -0.60 16.76
CA ALA A 6 -27.63 -0.48 17.21
C ALA A 6 -26.91 -1.83 17.23
N LEU A 7 -27.60 -2.90 17.63
CA LEU A 7 -27.03 -4.26 17.68
C LEU A 7 -26.69 -4.81 16.28
N LEU A 8 -27.54 -4.51 15.28
CA LEU A 8 -27.30 -4.91 13.88
C LEU A 8 -26.14 -4.13 13.24
N LEU A 9 -26.00 -2.84 13.55
CA LEU A 9 -24.88 -2.02 13.07
C LEU A 9 -23.54 -2.45 13.68
N LEU A 10 -23.53 -2.82 14.95
CA LEU A 10 -22.33 -3.33 15.64
C LEU A 10 -21.86 -4.67 15.06
N TRP A 11 -22.77 -5.55 14.66
CA TRP A 11 -22.42 -6.84 14.06
C TRP A 11 -21.84 -6.69 12.64
N ALA A 12 -22.44 -5.85 11.79
CA ALA A 12 -21.95 -5.64 10.43
C ALA A 12 -20.55 -4.98 10.37
N ALA A 13 -20.24 -4.07 11.31
CA ALA A 13 -18.91 -3.46 11.40
C ALA A 13 -17.81 -4.43 11.87
N ALA A 14 -18.18 -5.43 12.68
CA ALA A 14 -17.23 -6.42 13.21
C ALA A 14 -16.78 -7.44 12.15
N GLU A 15 -17.64 -7.79 11.20
CA GLU A 15 -17.37 -8.82 10.19
C GLU A 15 -16.29 -8.42 9.18
N ALA A 16 -16.22 -7.14 8.78
CA ALA A 16 -15.21 -6.65 7.82
C ALA A 16 -13.79 -6.56 8.41
N VAL A 17 -13.65 -6.58 9.74
CA VAL A 17 -12.38 -6.41 10.46
C VAL A 17 -11.69 -7.75 10.76
N LYS A 18 -12.38 -8.89 10.52
CA LYS A 18 -11.89 -10.22 10.90
C LYS A 18 -10.64 -10.70 10.17
N ASP A 19 -10.38 -10.19 8.97
CA ASP A 19 -9.22 -10.55 8.15
C ASP A 19 -8.06 -9.55 8.25
N CYS A 20 -8.03 -8.72 9.29
CA CYS A 20 -6.96 -7.75 9.47
C CYS A 20 -5.61 -8.43 9.78
N PRO A 21 -4.50 -8.05 9.11
CA PRO A 21 -3.17 -8.53 9.47
C PRO A 21 -2.83 -8.25 10.93
N VAL A 22 -2.10 -9.17 11.56
CA VAL A 22 -1.74 -9.08 12.99
C VAL A 22 -0.83 -7.88 13.29
N GLU A 23 -0.07 -7.42 12.29
CA GLU A 23 0.81 -6.26 12.39
C GLU A 23 0.05 -4.94 12.21
N CYS A 24 -1.18 -4.97 11.71
CA CYS A 24 -1.92 -3.79 11.27
C CYS A 24 -3.12 -3.49 12.15
N THR A 25 -3.57 -2.26 12.09
CA THR A 25 -4.83 -1.80 12.67
C THR A 25 -5.82 -1.54 11.55
N CYS A 26 -6.97 -2.23 11.56
CA CYS A 26 -8.03 -2.02 10.58
C CYS A 26 -9.23 -1.32 11.20
N GLN A 27 -9.78 -0.34 10.50
CA GLN A 27 -10.96 0.41 10.91
C GLN A 27 -11.97 0.47 9.76
N ALA A 28 -13.23 0.17 10.05
CA ALA A 28 -14.31 0.41 9.11
C ALA A 28 -14.49 1.92 8.91
N LEU A 29 -14.66 2.34 7.66
CA LEU A 29 -14.95 3.74 7.34
C LEU A 29 -16.45 4.00 7.56
N GLU A 30 -16.82 5.27 7.74
CA GLU A 30 -18.23 5.69 7.72
C GLU A 30 -18.90 5.40 6.37
N THR A 31 -18.09 5.40 5.30
CA THR A 31 -18.47 4.91 3.98
C THR A 31 -18.05 3.45 3.79
N MET A 32 -18.44 2.81 2.69
CA MET A 32 -17.98 1.45 2.40
C MET A 32 -16.44 1.40 2.25
N GLY A 33 -15.79 0.47 2.95
CA GLY A 33 -14.36 0.17 2.87
C GLY A 33 -13.64 0.14 4.21
N LEU A 34 -12.36 -0.23 4.17
CA LEU A 34 -11.48 -0.34 5.34
C LEU A 34 -10.30 0.63 5.23
N TRP A 35 -9.98 1.25 6.36
CA TRP A 35 -8.70 1.91 6.62
C TRP A 35 -7.75 0.91 7.27
N VAL A 36 -6.65 0.59 6.60
CA VAL A 36 -5.65 -0.40 7.05
C VAL A 36 -4.34 0.34 7.33
N ASP A 37 -3.99 0.44 8.60
CA ASP A 37 -2.78 1.10 9.08
C ASP A 37 -1.73 0.08 9.53
N CYS A 38 -0.67 -0.04 8.76
CA CYS A 38 0.48 -0.91 9.00
C CYS A 38 1.78 -0.10 9.18
N GLN A 39 1.72 1.19 9.53
CA GLN A 39 2.91 2.03 9.60
C GLN A 39 3.83 1.66 10.77
N GLY A 40 5.14 1.77 10.57
CA GLY A 40 6.11 1.64 11.68
C GLY A 40 6.24 0.24 12.25
N ARG A 41 5.85 -0.80 11.49
CA ARG A 41 5.79 -2.19 11.96
C ARG A 41 7.02 -3.02 11.61
N GLY A 42 7.98 -2.44 10.88
CA GLY A 42 9.17 -3.14 10.42
C GLY A 42 8.89 -4.19 9.35
N LEU A 43 7.80 -4.05 8.60
CA LEU A 43 7.42 -5.02 7.56
C LEU A 43 8.52 -5.13 6.51
N THR A 44 8.96 -6.36 6.24
CA THR A 44 9.88 -6.69 5.14
C THR A 44 9.16 -7.23 3.91
N ALA A 45 7.89 -7.62 4.07
CA ALA A 45 7.00 -8.07 3.01
C ALA A 45 5.57 -7.58 3.29
N LEU A 46 4.74 -7.54 2.25
CA LEU A 46 3.32 -7.17 2.39
C LEU A 46 2.55 -8.30 3.11
N PRO A 47 1.72 -7.98 4.12
CA PRO A 47 0.82 -8.95 4.72
C PRO A 47 -0.37 -9.27 3.79
N ALA A 48 -1.19 -10.25 4.15
CA ALA A 48 -2.43 -10.54 3.44
C ALA A 48 -3.46 -9.42 3.69
N LEU A 49 -3.78 -8.63 2.67
CA LEU A 49 -4.60 -7.44 2.80
C LEU A 49 -6.10 -7.77 2.62
N PRO A 50 -7.01 -7.20 3.43
CA PRO A 50 -8.45 -7.39 3.25
C PRO A 50 -8.95 -6.83 1.91
N VAL A 51 -9.83 -7.56 1.21
CA VAL A 51 -10.35 -7.17 -0.13
C VAL A 51 -11.04 -5.80 -0.15
N HIS A 52 -11.63 -5.38 0.97
CA HIS A 52 -12.34 -4.10 1.11
C HIS A 52 -11.42 -2.94 1.51
N THR A 53 -10.10 -3.11 1.43
CA THR A 53 -9.14 -2.04 1.74
C THR A 53 -9.31 -0.87 0.79
N ARG A 54 -9.52 0.32 1.37
CA ARG A 54 -9.69 1.58 0.64
C ARG A 54 -8.53 2.54 0.88
N HIS A 55 -8.00 2.54 2.11
CA HIS A 55 -6.79 3.27 2.47
C HIS A 55 -5.78 2.32 3.08
N LEU A 56 -4.58 2.28 2.51
CA LEU A 56 -3.50 1.41 2.95
C LEU A 56 -2.27 2.23 3.31
N LEU A 57 -1.86 2.15 4.57
CA LEU A 57 -0.68 2.85 5.07
C LEU A 57 0.43 1.87 5.41
N LEU A 58 1.52 1.94 4.65
CA LEU A 58 2.71 1.08 4.78
C LEU A 58 3.97 1.90 5.04
N ALA A 59 3.83 3.18 5.38
CA ALA A 59 4.96 4.07 5.62
C ALA A 59 5.82 3.61 6.81
N ASN A 60 7.10 4.00 6.81
CA ASN A 60 8.04 3.71 7.88
C ASN A 60 8.21 2.19 8.14
N ASN A 61 8.36 1.41 7.07
CA ASN A 61 8.63 -0.02 7.13
C ASN A 61 9.98 -0.36 6.48
N SER A 62 10.27 -1.64 6.31
CA SER A 62 11.51 -2.16 5.71
C SER A 62 11.24 -2.84 4.36
N LEU A 63 10.24 -2.37 3.62
CA LEU A 63 9.89 -2.90 2.30
C LEU A 63 10.93 -2.43 1.28
N SER A 64 11.51 -3.38 0.54
CA SER A 64 12.44 -3.08 -0.56
C SER A 64 11.79 -3.20 -1.94
N SER A 65 10.68 -3.92 -2.06
CA SER A 65 9.98 -4.15 -3.32
C SER A 65 8.49 -4.45 -3.07
N VAL A 66 7.68 -4.34 -4.12
CA VAL A 66 6.28 -4.79 -4.10
C VAL A 66 6.11 -5.83 -5.21
N PRO A 67 5.62 -7.05 -4.89
CA PRO A 67 5.38 -8.06 -5.91
C PRO A 67 4.41 -7.57 -6.99
N PRO A 68 4.60 -7.95 -8.27
CA PRO A 68 3.62 -7.70 -9.31
C PRO A 68 2.24 -8.23 -8.90
N GLY A 69 1.22 -7.41 -9.10
CA GLY A 69 -0.16 -7.74 -8.80
C GLY A 69 -0.55 -7.68 -7.31
N ALA A 70 0.34 -7.21 -6.43
CA ALA A 70 0.08 -7.17 -4.99
C ALA A 70 -1.18 -6.37 -4.58
N PHE A 71 -1.64 -5.44 -5.41
CA PHE A 71 -2.84 -4.62 -5.15
C PHE A 71 -4.01 -4.93 -6.10
N ASP A 72 -3.87 -5.88 -7.01
CA ASP A 72 -4.87 -6.15 -8.06
C ASP A 72 -6.17 -6.73 -7.48
N HIS A 73 -6.06 -7.41 -6.33
CA HIS A 73 -7.19 -7.93 -5.57
C HIS A 73 -7.89 -6.88 -4.69
N LEU A 74 -7.44 -5.61 -4.72
CA LEU A 74 -7.99 -4.51 -3.92
C LEU A 74 -8.70 -3.48 -4.81
N PRO A 75 -9.88 -3.80 -5.39
CA PRO A 75 -10.54 -2.95 -6.38
C PRO A 75 -10.99 -1.59 -5.83
N GLN A 76 -11.12 -1.48 -4.50
CA GLN A 76 -11.53 -0.24 -3.81
C GLN A 76 -10.34 0.58 -3.29
N LEU A 77 -9.10 0.16 -3.53
CA LEU A 77 -7.92 0.87 -3.03
C LEU A 77 -7.82 2.26 -3.70
N GLN A 78 -7.87 3.31 -2.87
CA GLN A 78 -7.84 4.71 -3.30
C GLN A 78 -6.56 5.41 -2.83
N THR A 79 -6.10 5.10 -1.62
CA THR A 79 -4.90 5.74 -1.06
C THR A 79 -3.89 4.67 -0.67
N LEU A 80 -2.65 4.88 -1.12
CA LEU A 80 -1.51 4.05 -0.77
C LEU A 80 -0.38 4.95 -0.27
N ASN A 81 0.03 4.76 0.99
CA ASN A 81 1.22 5.42 1.52
C ASN A 81 2.36 4.42 1.69
N VAL A 82 3.35 4.51 0.82
CA VAL A 82 4.55 3.64 0.77
C VAL A 82 5.84 4.43 1.04
N THR A 83 5.72 5.64 1.58
CA THR A 83 6.87 6.50 1.87
C THR A 83 7.76 5.90 2.97
N HIS A 84 9.01 6.36 3.07
CA HIS A 84 9.94 5.94 4.14
C HIS A 84 10.12 4.41 4.22
N ASN A 85 10.40 3.80 3.08
CA ASN A 85 10.77 2.39 2.95
C ASN A 85 12.07 2.32 2.12
N PRO A 86 12.94 1.33 2.38
CA PRO A 86 14.23 1.19 1.69
C PRO A 86 14.06 0.60 0.28
N TRP A 87 13.36 1.30 -0.61
CA TRP A 87 13.03 0.81 -1.95
C TRP A 87 14.28 0.50 -2.79
N HIS A 88 14.34 -0.73 -3.29
CA HIS A 88 15.31 -1.17 -4.28
C HIS A 88 14.74 -0.91 -5.67
N CYS A 89 15.15 0.20 -6.27
CA CYS A 89 14.68 0.68 -7.55
C CYS A 89 15.40 -0.01 -8.71
N ASP A 90 14.95 -1.22 -8.99
CA ASP A 90 15.26 -2.00 -10.18
C ASP A 90 13.97 -2.41 -10.89
N CYS A 91 14.05 -3.47 -11.71
CA CYS A 91 12.91 -3.94 -12.45
C CYS A 91 11.77 -4.47 -11.59
N GLY A 92 12.07 -4.99 -10.41
CA GLY A 92 11.06 -5.47 -9.47
C GLY A 92 10.14 -4.36 -8.97
N LEU A 93 10.60 -3.10 -8.98
CA LEU A 93 9.81 -1.96 -8.51
C LEU A 93 8.93 -1.33 -9.60
N THR A 94 9.01 -1.82 -10.84
CA THR A 94 8.22 -1.31 -11.97
C THR A 94 6.72 -1.38 -11.72
N TYR A 95 6.24 -2.46 -11.09
CA TYR A 95 4.81 -2.59 -10.73
C TYR A 95 4.34 -1.43 -9.84
N LEU A 96 5.07 -1.17 -8.74
CA LEU A 96 4.71 -0.09 -7.82
C LEU A 96 4.74 1.27 -8.54
N ARG A 97 5.76 1.52 -9.37
CA ARG A 97 5.84 2.76 -10.15
C ARG A 97 4.62 2.95 -11.04
N LEU A 98 4.27 1.93 -11.82
CA LEU A 98 3.14 2.01 -12.76
C LEU A 98 1.81 2.16 -12.02
N TRP A 99 1.63 1.44 -10.91
CA TRP A 99 0.45 1.55 -10.06
C TRP A 99 0.29 2.98 -9.51
N LEU A 100 1.37 3.57 -8.98
CA LEU A 100 1.35 4.95 -8.48
C LEU A 100 1.13 5.96 -9.60
N GLN A 101 1.72 5.75 -10.78
CA GLN A 101 1.53 6.61 -11.93
C GLN A 101 0.06 6.66 -12.40
N ASP A 102 -0.62 5.53 -12.41
CA ASP A 102 -2.03 5.41 -12.81
C ASP A 102 -2.99 5.99 -11.75
N ARG A 103 -2.71 5.74 -10.46
CA ARG A 103 -3.67 6.00 -9.37
C ARG A 103 -3.40 7.27 -8.57
N THR A 104 -2.13 7.59 -8.31
CA THR A 104 -1.68 8.67 -7.39
C THR A 104 -0.34 9.26 -7.83
N PRO A 105 -0.26 9.93 -9.00
CA PRO A 105 1.01 10.34 -9.60
C PRO A 105 1.84 11.28 -8.71
N GLU A 106 1.19 12.07 -7.85
CA GLU A 106 1.83 12.93 -6.85
C GLU A 106 2.67 12.15 -5.82
N ALA A 107 2.34 10.89 -5.55
CA ALA A 107 3.09 10.04 -4.62
C ALA A 107 4.48 9.68 -5.18
N LEU A 108 4.68 9.68 -6.51
CA LEU A 108 5.96 9.36 -7.15
C LEU A 108 7.09 10.34 -6.78
N LEU A 109 6.75 11.56 -6.34
CA LEU A 109 7.71 12.55 -5.86
C LEU A 109 8.20 12.28 -4.43
N HIS A 110 7.43 11.50 -3.67
CA HIS A 110 7.65 11.24 -2.25
C HIS A 110 8.24 9.84 -1.99
N VAL A 111 8.10 8.92 -2.94
CA VAL A 111 8.74 7.59 -2.89
C VAL A 111 10.17 7.70 -3.38
N ARG A 112 11.15 7.53 -2.48
CA ARG A 112 12.59 7.62 -2.79
C ARG A 112 13.24 6.25 -2.77
N CYS A 113 14.18 6.03 -3.68
CA CYS A 113 14.99 4.83 -3.72
C CYS A 113 16.05 4.84 -2.62
N ALA A 114 16.30 3.70 -1.98
CA ALA A 114 17.45 3.50 -1.11
C ALA A 114 18.61 2.82 -1.86
N SER A 115 18.29 2.01 -2.86
CA SER A 115 19.24 1.27 -3.69
C SER A 115 18.70 1.12 -5.11
N PRO A 116 19.53 0.79 -6.12
CA PRO A 116 21.00 0.81 -6.09
C PRO A 116 21.55 2.24 -5.89
N THR A 117 22.85 2.37 -5.62
CA THR A 117 23.51 3.67 -5.33
C THR A 117 23.27 4.73 -6.41
N ILE A 118 23.17 4.34 -7.69
CA ILE A 118 22.89 5.24 -8.81
C ILE A 118 21.48 5.87 -8.76
N ALA A 119 20.54 5.20 -8.11
CA ALA A 119 19.17 5.68 -7.93
C ALA A 119 18.92 6.21 -6.51
N ALA A 120 19.83 5.98 -5.56
CA ALA A 120 19.63 6.30 -4.15
C ALA A 120 19.26 7.78 -3.94
N ALA A 121 18.33 8.00 -2.99
CA ALA A 121 17.70 9.27 -2.65
C ALA A 121 16.90 9.95 -3.77
N ARG A 122 16.89 9.43 -5.01
CA ARG A 122 16.07 9.98 -6.09
C ARG A 122 14.61 9.54 -5.94
N PRO A 123 13.65 10.44 -6.24
CA PRO A 123 12.25 10.07 -6.36
C PRO A 123 12.03 9.06 -7.48
N LEU A 124 11.16 8.08 -7.23
CA LEU A 124 10.80 7.03 -8.18
C LEU A 124 10.24 7.60 -9.49
N GLY A 125 9.48 8.70 -9.41
CA GLY A 125 8.95 9.40 -10.59
C GLY A 125 10.01 10.02 -11.51
N GLN A 126 11.23 10.24 -11.01
CA GLN A 126 12.32 10.86 -11.79
C GLN A 126 13.26 9.83 -12.42
N LEU A 127 13.04 8.54 -12.19
CA LEU A 127 13.85 7.50 -12.83
C LEU A 127 13.37 7.27 -14.26
N THR A 128 14.28 6.95 -15.16
CA THR A 128 14.00 6.43 -16.50
C THR A 128 13.84 4.90 -16.46
N GLY A 129 13.34 4.30 -17.54
CA GLY A 129 13.28 2.84 -17.66
C GLY A 129 14.65 2.18 -17.57
N TYR A 130 15.70 2.84 -18.10
CA TYR A 130 17.08 2.38 -18.00
C TYR A 130 17.58 2.35 -16.55
N GLU A 131 17.27 3.38 -15.76
CA GLU A 131 17.67 3.47 -14.35
C GLU A 131 16.92 2.48 -13.47
N LEU A 132 15.76 1.99 -13.92
CA LEU A 132 15.06 0.84 -13.33
C LEU A 132 15.52 -0.51 -13.91
N GLY A 133 16.57 -0.56 -14.72
CA GLY A 133 17.15 -1.83 -15.21
C GLY A 133 16.63 -2.29 -16.57
N SER A 134 16.03 -1.42 -17.39
CA SER A 134 15.58 -1.73 -18.76
C SER A 134 14.72 -2.99 -18.84
N CYS A 135 13.64 -3.01 -18.08
CA CYS A 135 12.76 -4.16 -17.92
C CYS A 135 12.11 -4.48 -19.26
N GLY A 136 12.59 -5.55 -19.90
CA GLY A 136 12.08 -6.01 -21.19
C GLY A 136 10.65 -6.48 -21.04
N TRP A 137 9.73 -5.71 -21.61
CA TRP A 137 8.35 -6.07 -21.88
C TRP A 137 8.17 -6.17 -23.38
#